data_AF-A0AAW3ESA1-F1
#
_entry.id   AF-A0AAW3ESA1-F1
#
_cell.length_a   1.000
_cell.length_b   1.000
_cell.length_c   1.000
_cell.angle_alpha   90.00
_cell.angle_beta   90.00
_cell.angle_gamma   90.00
#
_symmetry.space_group_name_H-M   'P 1'
#
loop_
_entity.id
_entity.type
_entity.pdbx_description
1 polymer ?
#
loop_
_entity_poly.entity_id
_entity_poly.type
_entity_poly.pdbx_seq_one_letter_code
_entity_poly.pdbx_strand_id
1 'polypeptide(L)'
;MRARLFLSRLLPLLLIAAPPAWAQLAAHRGAAAPAPASATRFASPLARNLQGGATAATPASARCQELAGMVGQAIAEPDRRNVVVRRVGPDGQLRNDLGEYDRRASPEAEYRRLGCRS
;
A
#
# COMPACT_ATOMS: atom_id res chain seq x y z
N MET A 1 31.89 -0.64 -65.33
CA MET A 1 32.75 0.07 -64.35
C MET A 1 32.45 -0.49 -62.97
N ARG A 2 33.51 -0.80 -62.20
CA ARG A 2 33.46 -1.39 -60.84
C ARG A 2 33.54 -0.29 -59.78
N ALA A 3 32.73 -0.37 -58.72
CA ALA A 3 33.01 0.14 -57.37
C ALA A 3 32.17 -0.71 -56.38
N ARG A 4 32.72 -1.74 -55.71
CA ARG A 4 33.40 -1.72 -54.40
C ARG A 4 32.53 -1.07 -53.31
N LEU A 5 31.83 -1.88 -52.51
CA LEU A 5 32.23 -2.38 -51.17
C LEU A 5 32.14 -1.28 -50.10
N PHE A 6 31.31 -1.49 -49.07
CA PHE A 6 31.68 -1.53 -47.64
C PHE A 6 30.38 -1.65 -46.82
N LEU A 7 30.08 -2.81 -46.25
CA LEU A 7 30.51 -3.25 -44.92
C LEU A 7 29.68 -2.60 -43.80
N SER A 8 29.09 -3.46 -42.96
CA SER A 8 28.93 -3.22 -41.52
C SER A 8 27.84 -2.20 -41.12
N ARG A 9 27.04 -2.38 -40.08
CA ARG A 9 26.91 -3.35 -38.98
C ARG A 9 25.89 -2.68 -38.03
N LEU A 10 25.17 -3.49 -37.24
CA LEU A 10 24.50 -3.09 -35.97
C LEU A 10 23.23 -2.25 -36.17
N LEU A 11 22.10 -2.47 -35.52
CA LEU A 11 21.76 -3.23 -34.32
C LEU A 11 20.21 -3.31 -34.33
N PRO A 12 19.55 -4.47 -34.16
CA PRO A 12 18.15 -4.44 -33.77
C PRO A 12 18.10 -3.92 -32.33
N LEU A 13 17.41 -2.81 -32.12
CA LEU A 13 17.17 -2.25 -30.79
C LEU A 13 16.10 -3.13 -30.11
N LEU A 14 16.55 -4.32 -29.69
CA LEU A 14 15.79 -5.27 -28.90
C LEU A 14 15.71 -4.67 -27.49
N LEU A 15 14.63 -3.92 -27.23
CA LEU A 15 14.26 -3.48 -25.90
C LEU A 15 14.06 -4.73 -25.03
N ILE A 16 15.12 -5.05 -24.27
CA ILE A 16 15.04 -5.97 -23.14
C ILE A 16 14.15 -5.26 -22.11
N ALA A 17 12.87 -5.60 -22.11
CA ALA A 17 12.00 -5.29 -20.99
C ALA A 17 12.56 -6.04 -19.77
N ALA A 18 13.30 -5.33 -18.93
CA ALA A 18 13.71 -5.84 -17.63
C ALA A 18 12.42 -6.08 -16.83
N PRO A 19 12.12 -7.33 -16.40
CA PRO A 19 11.02 -7.55 -15.49
C PRO A 19 11.32 -6.76 -14.20
N PRO A 20 10.32 -6.07 -13.63
CA PRO A 20 10.57 -5.31 -12.43
C PRO A 20 10.89 -6.27 -11.27
N ALA A 21 11.80 -5.86 -10.40
CA ALA A 21 12.39 -6.69 -9.34
C ALA A 21 11.41 -7.19 -8.26
N TRP A 22 10.11 -6.94 -8.40
CA TRP A 22 9.06 -7.46 -7.52
C TRP A 22 8.37 -8.74 -8.04
N ALA A 23 8.68 -9.19 -9.27
CA ALA A 23 8.03 -10.35 -9.89
C ALA A 23 8.55 -11.73 -9.39
N GLN A 24 9.44 -11.78 -8.41
CA GLN A 24 9.92 -13.02 -7.81
C GLN A 24 9.40 -13.19 -6.38
N LEU A 25 8.09 -13.06 -6.17
CA LEU A 25 7.47 -13.67 -4.99
C LEU A 25 7.32 -15.16 -5.27
N ALA A 26 8.36 -15.89 -4.89
CA ALA A 26 8.45 -17.35 -4.73
C ALA A 26 7.15 -18.13 -4.98
N ALA A 27 6.98 -18.61 -6.21
CA ALA A 27 6.19 -19.81 -6.46
C ALA A 27 6.95 -21.01 -5.86
N HIS A 28 6.88 -21.16 -4.55
CA HIS A 28 7.22 -22.42 -3.86
C HIS A 28 5.91 -23.14 -3.52
N ARG A 29 5.08 -23.38 -4.53
CA ARG A 29 4.16 -24.51 -4.48
C ARG A 29 4.96 -25.72 -4.91
N GLY A 30 5.56 -26.35 -3.90
CA GLY A 30 6.22 -27.65 -4.05
C GLY A 30 5.34 -28.55 -4.90
N ALA A 31 5.90 -29.03 -6.00
CA ALA A 31 5.33 -30.08 -6.80
C ALA A 31 4.88 -31.21 -5.87
N ALA A 32 3.61 -31.59 -5.99
CA ALA A 32 3.04 -32.70 -5.24
C ALA A 32 3.78 -33.98 -5.63
N ALA A 33 4.68 -34.44 -4.76
CA ALA A 33 5.11 -35.83 -4.73
C ALA A 33 3.99 -36.66 -4.06
N PRO A 34 3.67 -37.87 -4.55
CA PRO A 34 2.62 -38.70 -3.97
C PRO A 34 2.97 -39.06 -2.52
N ALA A 35 1.97 -38.94 -1.65
CA ALA A 35 2.11 -39.05 -0.20
C ALA A 35 2.63 -40.43 0.24
N PRO A 36 3.66 -40.51 1.10
CA PRO A 36 3.84 -41.67 1.95
C PRO A 36 2.86 -41.62 3.12
N ALA A 37 2.42 -42.81 3.52
CA ALA A 37 1.39 -43.11 4.49
C ALA A 37 1.43 -42.26 5.77
N SER A 38 0.23 -42.01 6.29
CA SER A 38 -0.15 -41.36 7.55
C SER A 38 0.88 -41.51 8.68
N ALA A 39 1.87 -40.63 8.68
CA ALA A 39 2.65 -40.31 9.85
C ALA A 39 1.83 -39.31 10.66
N THR A 40 1.40 -39.71 11.86
CA THR A 40 0.84 -38.81 12.86
C THR A 40 1.95 -37.82 13.24
N ARG A 41 2.08 -36.76 12.45
CA ARG A 41 3.11 -35.74 12.63
C ARG A 41 2.84 -35.09 13.98
N PHE A 42 3.76 -35.29 14.93
CA PHE A 42 3.81 -34.52 16.17
C PHE A 42 3.88 -33.05 15.78
N ALA A 43 2.73 -32.37 15.79
CA ALA A 43 2.65 -30.95 15.55
C ALA A 43 3.21 -30.27 16.80
N SER A 44 4.36 -29.60 16.66
CA SER A 44 4.91 -28.87 17.79
C SER A 44 3.90 -27.83 18.29
N PRO A 45 3.82 -27.54 19.59
CA PRO A 45 2.94 -26.51 20.12
C PRO A 45 3.14 -25.15 19.43
N LEU A 46 4.36 -24.89 18.94
CA LEU A 46 4.70 -23.70 18.18
C LEU A 46 3.90 -23.61 16.86
N ALA A 47 3.74 -24.72 16.13
CA ALA A 47 2.98 -24.76 14.87
C ALA A 47 1.47 -24.51 15.09
N ARG A 48 0.91 -24.95 16.22
CA ARG A 48 -0.47 -24.61 16.61
C ARG A 48 -0.64 -23.13 16.92
N ASN A 49 0.32 -22.52 17.61
CA ASN A 49 0.28 -21.08 17.92
C ASN A 49 0.43 -20.21 16.67
N LEU A 50 1.28 -20.61 15.72
CA LEU A 50 1.44 -19.89 14.45
C LEU A 50 0.17 -19.94 13.57
N GLN A 51 -0.60 -21.03 13.64
CA GLN A 51 -1.88 -21.12 12.93
C GLN A 51 -3.02 -20.38 13.64
N GLY A 52 -2.97 -20.25 14.98
CA GLY A 52 -3.96 -19.51 15.77
C GLY A 52 -3.73 -17.99 15.85
N GLY A 53 -2.53 -17.50 15.48
CA GLY A 53 -2.14 -16.11 15.66
C GLY A 53 -2.51 -15.15 14.53
N ALA A 54 -2.94 -15.65 13.36
CA ALA A 54 -3.35 -14.80 12.25
C ALA A 54 -4.84 -14.46 12.36
N THR A 55 -5.21 -13.60 13.31
CA THR A 55 -6.52 -12.95 13.27
C THR A 55 -6.57 -12.04 12.05
N ALA A 56 -7.38 -12.40 11.06
CA ALA A 56 -7.65 -11.55 9.91
C ALA A 56 -8.11 -10.18 10.40
N ALA A 57 -7.51 -9.11 9.86
CA ALA A 57 -7.93 -7.76 10.17
C ALA A 57 -9.42 -7.62 9.83
N THR A 58 -10.24 -7.34 10.83
CA THR A 58 -11.61 -6.89 10.60
C THR A 58 -11.60 -5.60 9.76
N PRO A 59 -12.64 -5.32 8.96
CA PRO A 59 -12.71 -4.09 8.16
C PRO A 59 -12.49 -2.83 9.00
N ALA A 60 -13.00 -2.82 10.24
CA ALA A 60 -12.79 -1.73 11.19
C ALA A 60 -11.31 -1.59 11.59
N SER A 61 -10.62 -2.71 11.89
CA SER A 61 -9.18 -2.66 12.23
C SER A 61 -8.30 -2.22 11.06
N ALA A 62 -8.63 -2.61 9.82
CA ALA A 62 -7.91 -2.15 8.64
C ALA A 62 -8.07 -0.64 8.43
N ARG A 63 -9.30 -0.12 8.60
CA ARG A 63 -9.57 1.32 8.52
C ARG A 63 -8.84 2.11 9.62
N CYS A 64 -8.80 1.57 10.85
CA CYS A 64 -8.03 2.18 11.94
C CYS A 64 -6.52 2.24 11.65
N GLN A 65 -5.95 1.20 11.05
CA GLN A 65 -4.53 1.19 10.66
C GLN A 65 -4.23 2.22 9.56
N GLU A 66 -5.11 2.33 8.57
CA GLU A 66 -5.00 3.34 7.52
C GLU A 66 -5.06 4.76 8.09
N LEU A 67 -6.05 5.03 8.95
CA LEU A 67 -6.21 6.33 9.61
C LEU A 67 -5.01 6.67 10.50
N ALA A 68 -4.48 5.71 11.26
CA ALA A 68 -3.26 5.89 12.05
C ALA A 68 -2.06 6.25 11.15
N GLY A 69 -1.93 5.60 9.99
CA GLY A 69 -0.92 5.93 8.99
C GLY A 69 -1.06 7.35 8.46
N MET A 70 -2.27 7.77 8.10
CA MET A 70 -2.54 9.14 7.63
C MET A 70 -2.25 10.20 8.69
N VAL A 71 -2.62 9.95 9.94
CA VAL A 71 -2.30 10.84 11.07
C VAL A 71 -0.79 10.93 11.28
N GLY A 72 -0.10 9.79 11.30
CA GLY A 72 1.36 9.75 11.44
C GLY A 72 2.08 10.51 10.32
N GLN A 73 1.63 10.36 9.07
CA GLN A 73 2.17 11.11 7.93
C GLN A 73 1.91 12.62 8.06
N ALA A 74 0.71 13.03 8.50
CA ALA A 74 0.40 14.44 8.70
C ALA A 74 1.16 15.06 9.88
N ILE A 75 1.59 14.25 10.87
CA ILE A 75 2.49 14.69 11.95
C ILE A 75 3.92 14.86 11.41
N ALA A 76 4.39 13.91 10.60
CA ALA A 76 5.73 13.93 10.02
C ALA A 76 5.90 15.08 9.00
N GLU A 77 4.89 15.32 8.17
CA GLU A 77 4.86 16.38 7.17
C GLU A 77 3.60 17.26 7.38
N PRO A 78 3.70 18.27 8.25
CA PRO A 78 2.58 19.14 8.58
C PRO A 78 2.24 20.07 7.41
N ASP A 79 1.18 19.73 6.68
CA ASP A 79 0.64 20.56 5.60
C ASP A 79 -0.31 21.64 6.16
N ARG A 80 0.26 22.79 6.53
CA ARG A 80 -0.51 23.99 6.95
C ARG A 80 -0.65 24.94 5.77
N ARG A 81 -1.57 24.62 4.87
CA ARG A 81 -1.91 25.50 3.74
C ARG A 81 -3.20 26.22 4.00
N ASN A 82 -3.25 27.49 3.60
CA ASN A 82 -4.51 28.21 3.54
C ASN A 82 -5.29 27.73 2.32
N VAL A 83 -6.53 27.28 2.55
CA VAL A 83 -7.46 26.88 1.51
C VAL A 83 -8.67 27.80 1.54
N VAL A 84 -9.23 28.05 0.35
CA VAL A 84 -10.49 28.77 0.25
C VAL A 84 -11.61 27.78 0.54
N VAL A 85 -12.25 27.92 1.69
CA VAL A 85 -13.44 27.16 2.07
C VAL A 85 -14.67 28.01 1.91
N ARG A 86 -15.71 27.44 1.31
CA ARG A 86 -16.99 28.11 1.20
C ARG A 86 -17.77 27.90 2.51
N ARG A 87 -18.03 28.98 3.24
CA ARG A 87 -18.80 28.98 4.49
C ARG A 87 -20.05 29.84 4.36
N VAL A 88 -21.06 29.48 5.14
CA VAL A 88 -22.26 30.30 5.32
C VAL A 88 -21.93 31.33 6.39
N GLY A 89 -21.99 32.61 6.02
CA GLY A 89 -21.81 33.71 6.95
C GLY A 89 -22.99 33.83 7.93
N PRO A 90 -22.85 34.62 9.01
CA PRO A 90 -23.95 34.89 9.94
C PRO A 90 -25.12 35.64 9.27
N ASP A 91 -24.87 36.27 8.13
CA ASP A 91 -25.85 36.89 7.22
C ASP A 91 -26.59 35.87 6.32
N GLY A 92 -26.28 34.58 6.44
CA GLY A 92 -26.84 33.52 5.60
C GLY A 92 -26.26 33.47 4.18
N GLN A 93 -25.34 34.37 3.84
CA GLN A 93 -24.71 34.43 2.53
C GLN A 93 -23.54 33.46 2.42
N LEU A 94 -23.36 32.85 1.25
CA LEU A 94 -22.19 32.03 0.97
C LEU A 94 -20.98 32.92 0.70
N ARG A 95 -19.92 32.73 1.48
CA ARG A 95 -18.65 33.44 1.35
C ARG A 95 -17.50 32.46 1.23
N ASN A 96 -16.49 32.88 0.47
CA ASN A 96 -15.24 32.16 0.33
C ASN A 96 -14.27 32.71 1.37
N ASP A 97 -14.02 31.94 2.42
CA ASP A 97 -13.09 32.33 3.48
C ASP A 97 -11.75 31.62 3.29
N LEU A 98 -10.66 32.33 3.57
CA LEU A 98 -9.37 31.68 3.78
C LEU A 98 -9.43 30.94 5.13
N GLY A 99 -9.36 29.62 5.09
CA GLY A 99 -9.23 28.77 6.28
C GLY A 99 -7.88 28.08 6.30
N GLU A 100 -7.30 27.92 7.48
CA GLU A 100 -6.16 27.01 7.65
C GLU A 100 -6.66 25.58 7.45
N TYR A 101 -6.17 24.90 6.41
CA TYR A 101 -6.40 23.48 6.21
C TYR A 101 -5.40 22.71 7.05
N ASP A 102 -5.90 21.93 8.02
CA ASP A 102 -5.10 20.92 8.69
C ASP A 102 -5.45 19.54 8.11
N ARG A 103 -4.52 18.99 7.32
CA ARG A 103 -4.66 17.66 6.71
C ARG A 103 -4.84 16.56 7.76
N ARG A 104 -4.40 16.77 8.99
CA ARG A 104 -4.51 15.83 10.12
C ARG A 104 -5.91 15.78 10.72
N ALA A 105 -6.64 16.90 10.69
CA ALA A 105 -7.88 17.06 11.45
C ALA A 105 -8.99 16.07 11.03
N SER A 106 -9.14 15.83 9.72
CA SER A 106 -10.17 14.90 9.22
C SER A 106 -9.87 13.43 9.56
N PRO A 107 -8.66 12.90 9.29
CA PRO A 107 -8.28 11.56 9.73
C PRO A 107 -8.38 11.35 11.24
N GLU A 108 -7.97 12.32 12.06
CA GLU A 108 -8.08 12.22 13.53
C GLU A 108 -9.54 12.23 14.02
N ALA A 109 -10.41 13.02 13.38
CA ALA A 109 -11.83 13.03 13.70
C ALA A 109 -12.47 11.67 13.38
N GLU A 110 -12.13 11.09 12.23
CA GLU A 110 -12.63 9.78 11.83
C GLU A 110 -12.07 8.64 12.71
N TYR A 111 -10.77 8.67 13.02
CA TYR A 111 -10.11 7.72 13.92
C TYR A 111 -10.80 7.66 15.29
N ARG A 112 -11.15 8.84 15.85
CA ARG A 112 -11.90 8.94 17.10
C ARG A 112 -13.35 8.46 16.97
N ARG A 113 -14.04 8.81 15.88
CA ARG A 113 -15.43 8.38 15.64
C ARG A 113 -15.56 6.87 15.53
N LEU A 114 -14.57 6.20 14.97
CA LEU A 114 -14.52 4.74 14.86
C LEU A 114 -14.08 4.06 16.17
N GLY A 115 -13.72 4.82 17.21
CA GLY A 115 -13.26 4.26 18.48
C GLY A 115 -11.95 3.49 18.35
N CYS A 116 -11.13 3.84 17.35
CA CYS A 116 -9.82 3.22 17.16
C CYS A 116 -8.97 3.44 18.41
N ARG A 117 -8.37 2.37 18.96
CA ARG A 117 -7.43 2.46 20.07
C ARG A 117 -6.03 2.61 19.51
N SER A 118 -5.29 3.59 20.07
CA SER A 118 -3.85 3.76 19.89
C SER A 118 -3.08 2.57 20.43
#